data_AF-A0A2V7ENL5-F1
#
_entry.id   AF-A0A2V7ENL5-F1
#
_cell.length_a   1.000
_cell.length_b   1.000
_cell.length_c   1.000
_cell.angle_alpha   90.00
_cell.angle_beta   90.00
_cell.angle_gamma   90.00
#
_symmetry.space_group_name_H-M   'P 1'
#
loop_
_entity.id
_entity.type
_entity.pdbx_description
1 polymer ?
#
loop_
_entity_poly.entity_id
_entity_poly.type
_entity_poly.pdbx_seq_one_letter_code
_entity_poly.pdbx_strand_id
1 'polypeptide(L)'
;MGDLDQSLVVRAYDRRLAWVGVLLIVVGFLGHFFAARAIGTYIYYRDHIFGFFLILLVTGSIIAVLGWRFWKGRKDITLLIIGVVQALFGIAIYTMRFHIH
;
A
#
# COMPACT_ATOMS: atom_id res chain seq x y z
N MET A 1 -35.88 -12.52 5.38
CA MET A 1 -34.88 -13.21 4.53
C MET A 1 -33.89 -12.25 3.85
N GLY A 2 -34.27 -11.02 3.47
CA GLY A 2 -33.40 -10.08 2.74
C GLY A 2 -32.26 -9.40 3.54
N ASP A 3 -32.43 -9.15 4.84
CA ASP A 3 -31.40 -8.46 5.65
C ASP A 3 -30.15 -9.29 5.93
N LEU A 4 -30.31 -10.61 6.09
CA LEU A 4 -29.19 -11.51 6.33
C LEU A 4 -28.26 -11.58 5.12
N ASP A 5 -28.84 -11.65 3.92
CA ASP A 5 -28.12 -11.72 2.66
C ASP A 5 -27.32 -10.43 2.38
N GLN A 6 -27.95 -9.26 2.60
CA GLN A 6 -27.24 -7.98 2.49
C GLN A 6 -26.06 -7.87 3.47
N SER A 7 -26.23 -8.31 4.72
CA SER A 7 -25.16 -8.24 5.72
C SER A 7 -23.95 -9.13 5.40
N LEU A 8 -24.18 -10.24 4.69
CA LEU A 8 -23.13 -11.16 4.24
C LEU A 8 -22.38 -10.58 3.04
N VAL A 9 -23.10 -9.97 2.09
CA VAL A 9 -22.51 -9.31 0.92
C VAL A 9 -21.61 -8.14 1.35
N VAL A 10 -22.05 -7.29 2.27
CA VAL A 10 -21.25 -6.16 2.79
C VAL A 10 -19.98 -6.65 3.49
N ARG A 11 -20.09 -7.66 4.37
CA ARG A 11 -18.91 -8.24 5.05
C ARG A 11 -17.92 -8.89 4.09
N ALA A 12 -18.42 -9.56 3.05
CA ALA A 12 -17.57 -10.16 2.02
C ALA A 12 -16.85 -9.07 1.20
N TYR A 13 -17.53 -7.97 0.90
CA TYR A 13 -16.98 -6.83 0.18
C TYR A 13 -15.86 -6.13 0.97
N ASP A 14 -16.11 -5.79 2.25
CA ASP A 14 -15.11 -5.17 3.12
C ASP A 14 -13.87 -6.06 3.28
N ARG A 15 -14.07 -7.38 3.41
CA ARG A 15 -12.97 -8.35 3.49
C ARG A 15 -12.17 -8.40 2.18
N ARG A 16 -12.84 -8.34 1.01
CA ARG A 16 -12.16 -8.29 -0.30
C ARG A 16 -11.31 -7.03 -0.44
N LEU A 17 -11.84 -5.87 -0.06
CA LEU A 17 -11.09 -4.60 -0.11
C LEU A 17 -9.86 -4.62 0.81
N ALA A 18 -9.98 -5.20 2.01
CA ALA A 18 -8.84 -5.38 2.90
C ALA A 18 -7.74 -6.25 2.27
N TRP A 19 -8.12 -7.37 1.64
CA TRP A 19 -7.17 -8.23 0.93
C TRP A 19 -6.50 -7.53 -0.25
N VAL A 20 -7.24 -6.71 -1.00
CA VAL A 20 -6.68 -5.89 -2.08
C VAL A 20 -5.65 -4.90 -1.53
N GLY A 21 -5.95 -4.24 -0.40
CA GLY A 21 -5.00 -3.35 0.27
C GLY A 21 -3.70 -4.07 0.68
N VAL A 22 -3.82 -5.26 1.27
CA VAL A 22 -2.65 -6.09 1.61
C VAL A 22 -1.86 -6.48 0.37
N LEU A 23 -2.54 -6.93 -0.70
CA LEU A 23 -1.89 -7.31 -1.95
C LEU A 23 -1.11 -6.14 -2.55
N LEU A 24 -1.68 -4.94 -2.57
CA LEU A 24 -1.02 -3.74 -3.08
C LEU A 24 0.24 -3.38 -2.27
N ILE A 25 0.21 -3.54 -0.94
CA ILE A 25 1.38 -3.32 -0.08
C ILE A 25 2.48 -4.34 -0.40
N VAL A 26 2.12 -5.62 -0.53
CA VAL A 26 3.07 -6.70 -0.86
C VAL A 26 3.69 -6.48 -2.24
N VAL A 27 2.88 -6.13 -3.24
CA VAL A 27 3.35 -5.84 -4.60
C VAL A 27 4.27 -4.61 -4.61
N GLY A 28 3.90 -3.55 -3.89
CA GLY A 28 4.74 -2.37 -3.73
C GLY A 28 6.10 -2.72 -3.12
N PHE A 29 6.10 -3.48 -2.02
CA PHE A 29 7.33 -3.94 -1.38
C PHE A 29 8.21 -4.78 -2.32
N LEU A 30 7.60 -5.74 -3.03
CA LEU A 30 8.32 -6.58 -4.01
C LEU A 30 8.97 -5.74 -5.10
N GLY A 31 8.27 -4.74 -5.64
CA GLY A 31 8.82 -3.80 -6.61
C GLY A 31 10.08 -3.10 -6.10
N HIS A 32 10.02 -2.56 -4.87
CA HIS A 32 11.18 -1.94 -4.23
C HIS A 32 12.31 -2.94 -3.95
N PHE A 33 11.99 -4.15 -3.50
CA PHE A 33 12.98 -5.20 -3.24
C PHE A 33 13.72 -5.63 -4.51
N PHE A 34 13.01 -5.87 -5.61
CA PHE A 34 13.63 -6.25 -6.89
C PHE A 34 14.42 -5.07 -7.49
N ALA A 35 13.90 -3.85 -7.41
CA ALA A 35 14.61 -2.65 -7.85
C ALA A 35 15.92 -2.47 -7.08
N ALA A 36 15.88 -2.60 -5.75
CA ALA A 36 17.02 -2.53 -4.84
C ALA A 36 18.06 -3.62 -5.13
N ARG A 37 17.61 -4.86 -5.35
CA ARG A 37 18.49 -5.99 -5.70
C ARG A 37 19.21 -5.79 -7.02
N ALA A 38 18.58 -5.16 -8.01
CA ALA A 38 19.16 -4.91 -9.32
C ALA A 38 20.30 -3.86 -9.31
N ILE A 39 20.45 -3.06 -8.25
CA ILE A 39 21.48 -2.00 -8.14
C ILE A 39 22.85 -2.56 -7.72
N GLY A 40 22.91 -3.80 -7.21
CA GLY A 40 24.14 -4.56 -7.04
C GLY A 40 24.97 -4.26 -5.78
N THR A 41 24.76 -3.13 -5.09
CA THR A 41 25.46 -2.85 -3.81
C THR A 41 24.52 -2.86 -2.60
N TYR A 42 25.05 -3.33 -1.47
CA TYR A 42 24.31 -3.43 -0.21
C TYR A 42 23.80 -2.07 0.30
N ILE A 43 24.53 -0.98 0.05
CA ILE A 43 24.19 0.37 0.49
C ILE A 43 22.92 0.85 -0.24
N TYR A 44 22.90 0.77 -1.58
CA TYR A 44 21.72 1.14 -2.35
C TYR A 44 20.52 0.24 -2.03
N TYR A 45 20.77 -1.04 -1.77
CA TYR A 45 19.72 -1.96 -1.36
C TYR A 45 19.09 -1.54 -0.03
N ARG A 46 19.92 -1.25 0.98
CA ARG A 46 19.48 -0.85 2.31
C ARG A 46 18.71 0.47 2.27
N ASP A 47 19.26 1.48 1.61
CA ASP A 47 18.67 2.82 1.60
C ASP A 47 17.34 2.84 0.81
N HIS A 48 17.23 2.02 -0.25
CA HIS A 48 15.99 1.91 -1.03
C HIS A 48 14.88 1.19 -0.25
N ILE A 49 15.21 0.11 0.47
CA ILE A 49 14.24 -0.58 1.33
C ILE A 49 13.85 0.28 2.53
N PHE A 50 14.82 0.96 3.15
CA PHE A 50 14.56 1.88 4.25
C PHE A 50 13.64 3.03 3.82
N GLY A 51 13.87 3.58 2.62
CA GLY A 51 13.00 4.60 2.03
C GLY A 51 11.55 4.11 1.85
N PHE A 52 11.34 2.87 1.43
CA PHE A 52 10.00 2.27 1.35
C PHE A 52 9.32 2.22 2.72
N PHE A 53 10.01 1.70 3.75
CA PHE A 53 9.43 1.63 5.10
C PHE A 53 9.16 3.02 5.69
N LEU A 54 10.03 4.00 5.42
CA LEU A 54 9.83 5.36 5.89
C LEU A 54 8.59 6.01 5.24
N ILE A 55 8.44 5.88 3.92
CA ILE A 55 7.25 6.35 3.21
C ILE A 55 6.00 5.62 3.70
N LEU A 56 6.06 4.30 3.85
CA LEU A 56 4.96 3.49 4.37
C LEU A 56 4.55 3.94 5.78
N LEU A 57 5.51 4.18 6.66
CA LEU A 57 5.26 4.63 8.02
C LEU A 57 4.61 6.02 8.03
N VAL A 58 5.20 6.99 7.33
CA VAL A 58 4.72 8.38 7.33
C VAL A 58 3.35 8.47 6.67
N THR A 59 3.21 7.98 5.44
CA THR A 59 1.94 8.05 4.69
C THR A 59 0.88 7.17 5.33
N GLY A 60 1.25 5.95 5.74
CA GLY A 60 0.35 5.02 6.42
C GLY A 60 -0.19 5.59 7.72
N SER A 61 0.65 6.27 8.52
CA SER A 61 0.19 6.92 9.75
C SER A 61 -0.76 8.08 9.46
N ILE A 62 -0.47 8.93 8.48
CA ILE A 62 -1.35 10.04 8.09
C ILE A 62 -2.72 9.51 7.62
N ILE A 63 -2.71 8.53 6.72
CA ILE A 63 -3.92 7.92 6.18
C ILE A 63 -4.70 7.20 7.29
N ALA A 64 -4.03 6.51 8.21
CA ALA A 64 -4.67 5.86 9.35
C ALA A 64 -5.31 6.85 10.32
N VAL A 65 -4.66 7.99 10.62
CA VAL A 65 -5.20 9.04 11.49
C VAL A 65 -6.40 9.73 10.83
N LEU A 66 -6.28 10.10 9.55
CA LEU A 66 -7.41 10.64 8.78
C LEU A 66 -8.54 9.62 8.72
N GLY A 67 -8.22 8.36 8.48
CA GLY A 67 -9.19 7.29 8.38
C GLY A 67 -9.92 7.01 9.68
N TRP A 68 -9.20 7.03 10.79
CA TRP A 68 -9.78 6.97 12.12
C TRP A 68 -10.78 8.11 12.35
N ARG A 69 -10.42 9.33 11.96
CA ARG A 69 -11.23 10.53 12.17
C ARG A 69 -12.46 10.60 11.27
N PHE A 70 -12.35 10.13 10.01
CA PHE A 70 -13.33 10.39 8.96
C PHE A 70 -14.10 9.14 8.49
N TRP A 71 -13.59 7.92 8.66
CA TRP A 71 -14.19 6.72 8.05
C TRP A 71 -15.12 5.89 8.94
N LYS A 72 -15.52 6.36 10.13
CA LYS A 72 -16.54 5.71 11.01
C LYS A 72 -16.38 4.18 11.12
N GLY A 73 -15.14 3.67 11.20
CA GLY A 73 -14.86 2.23 11.35
C GLY A 73 -14.58 1.44 10.06
N ARG A 74 -14.61 2.06 8.88
CA ARG A 74 -14.25 1.42 7.59
C ARG A 74 -12.73 1.33 7.38
N LYS A 75 -12.11 0.39 8.10
CA LYS A 75 -10.64 0.15 8.09
C LYS A 75 -10.14 -0.37 6.74
N ASP A 76 -11.00 -1.04 6.00
CA ASP A 76 -10.79 -1.52 4.63
C ASP A 76 -10.43 -0.38 3.66
N ILE A 77 -11.13 0.77 3.75
CA ILE A 77 -10.83 1.97 2.95
C ILE A 77 -9.44 2.53 3.28
N THR A 78 -9.05 2.48 4.55
CA THR A 78 -7.71 2.93 5.00
C THR A 78 -6.62 2.10 4.33
N LEU A 79 -6.75 0.77 4.39
CA LEU A 79 -5.79 -0.16 3.80
C LEU A 79 -5.72 -0.01 2.28
N LEU A 80 -6.86 0.20 1.63
CA LEU A 80 -6.93 0.44 0.19
C LEU A 80 -6.17 1.71 -0.20
N ILE A 81 -6.39 2.82 0.52
CA ILE A 81 -5.73 4.11 0.22
C ILE A 81 -4.24 4.02 0.47
N ILE A 82 -3.80 3.35 1.55
CA ILE A 82 -2.38 3.08 1.79
C ILE A 82 -1.80 2.31 0.61
N GLY A 83 -2.44 1.23 0.18
CA GLY A 83 -2.00 0.41 -0.95
C GLY A 83 -1.87 1.20 -2.25
N VAL A 84 -2.87 2.03 -2.58
CA VAL A 84 -2.85 2.90 -3.77
C VAL A 84 -1.70 3.90 -3.70
N VAL A 85 -1.51 4.57 -2.57
CA VAL A 85 -0.43 5.54 -2.39
C VAL A 85 0.93 4.86 -2.57
N GLN A 86 1.14 3.69 -1.98
CA GLN A 86 2.39 2.94 -2.14
C GLN A 86 2.64 2.52 -3.60
N ALA A 87 1.61 2.06 -4.30
CA ALA A 87 1.73 1.68 -5.71
C ALA A 87 2.12 2.89 -6.60
N LEU A 88 1.49 4.05 -6.38
CA LEU A 88 1.80 5.27 -7.13
C LEU A 88 3.22 5.76 -6.87
N PHE A 89 3.67 5.76 -5.61
CA PHE A 89 5.06 6.10 -5.29
C PHE A 89 6.06 5.13 -5.92
N GLY A 90 5.77 3.82 -5.90
CA GLY A 90 6.58 2.81 -6.57
C GLY A 90 6.70 3.05 -8.07
N ILE A 91 5.58 3.35 -8.75
CA ILE A 91 5.55 3.68 -10.19
C ILE A 91 6.34 4.96 -10.49
N ALA A 92 6.16 6.01 -9.67
CA ALA A 92 6.84 7.28 -9.86
C ALA A 92 8.36 7.12 -9.73
N ILE A 93 8.83 6.42 -8.69
CA ILE A 93 10.26 6.16 -8.47
C ILE A 93 10.83 5.30 -9.61
N TYR A 94 10.10 4.27 -10.06
CA TYR A 94 10.51 3.47 -11.21
C TYR A 94 10.66 4.34 -12.46
N THR A 95 9.65 5.14 -12.78
CA THR A 95 9.67 6.01 -13.96
C THR A 95 10.82 7.03 -13.89
N MET A 96 10.96 7.73 -12.77
CA MET A 96 12.06 8.69 -12.58
C MET A 96 13.43 8.03 -12.73
N ARG A 97 13.60 6.79 -12.27
CA ARG A 97 14.90 6.11 -12.33
C ARG A 97 15.26 5.58 -13.71
N PHE A 98 14.29 5.04 -14.45
CA PHE A 98 14.54 4.40 -15.75
C PHE A 98 14.33 5.33 -16.96
N HIS A 99 13.74 6.51 -16.77
CA HIS A 99 13.61 7.53 -17.81
C HIS A 99 14.80 8.52 -17.83
N ILE A 100 15.64 8.54 -16.79
CA ILE A 100 16.84 9.39 -16.68
C ILE A 100 18.11 8.65 -17.17
N HIS A 101 17.96 7.47 -17.79
CA HIS A 101 19.05 6.73 -18.44
C HIS A 101 18.88 6.64 -19.94
#